data_AF-A0AAI9Y4E2-F1
#
_entry.id   AF-A0AAI9Y4E2-F1
#
_cell.length_a   1.000
_cell.length_b   1.000
_cell.length_c   1.000
_cell.angle_alpha   90.00
_cell.angle_beta   90.00
_cell.angle_gamma   90.00
#
_symmetry.space_group_name_H-M   'P 1'
#
loop_
_entity.id
_entity.type
_entity.pdbx_description
1 polymer ?
#
loop_
_entity_poly.entity_id
_entity_poly.type
_entity_poly.pdbx_seq_one_letter_code
_entity_poly.pdbx_strand_id
1 'polypeptide(L)'
;MSTALFRIYYQDSSILGSEGQHAPKSVTVDTTSKLQKIDGFGFSQAFRHAKEFQNAPTALQKGALDLLFSPIKGAGFSIIRNHIGSGSKGGSILPTSPGSPADTYQQAYADFLVQYIKYYQQAGLNITHLGFLNEPNFSPKYSQIQISFNAQEAISFIPTLSKAVQSAGLKTAVTCYDTIG
;
A
#
# COMPACT_ATOMS: atom_id res chain seq x y z
N MET A 1 3.90 20.27 0.39
CA MET A 1 5.32 20.10 -0.01
C MET A 1 5.52 18.65 -0.39
N SER A 2 6.22 18.36 -1.48
CA SER A 2 6.52 16.98 -1.91
C SER A 2 7.85 16.56 -1.32
N THR A 3 7.92 15.43 -0.62
CA THR A 3 9.18 14.88 -0.10
C THR A 3 9.93 14.18 -1.25
N ALA A 4 11.22 14.45 -1.39
CA ALA A 4 12.09 13.81 -2.38
C ALA A 4 13.24 13.11 -1.65
N LEU A 5 13.75 12.02 -2.24
CA LEU A 5 14.95 11.37 -1.73
C LEU A 5 16.21 12.06 -2.25
N PHE A 6 17.22 12.09 -1.39
CA PHE A 6 18.55 12.64 -1.65
C PHE A 6 19.60 11.56 -1.41
N ARG A 7 20.77 11.70 -2.04
CA ARG A 7 21.88 10.78 -1.76
C ARG A 7 22.51 11.11 -0.41
N ILE A 8 22.71 10.07 0.40
CA ILE A 8 23.41 10.14 1.68
C ILE A 8 24.70 9.36 1.52
N TYR A 9 25.83 10.03 1.73
CA TYR A 9 27.16 9.43 1.70
C TYR A 9 27.67 9.27 3.13
N TYR A 10 28.10 8.06 3.48
CA TYR A 10 28.80 7.78 4.74
C TYR A 10 30.29 7.67 4.44
N GLN A 11 31.11 8.43 5.15
CA GLN A 11 32.57 8.29 5.10
C GLN A 11 33.07 7.74 6.44
N ASP A 12 33.68 6.56 6.38
CA ASP A 12 34.48 6.01 7.47
C ASP A 12 35.95 6.12 7.10
N SER A 13 36.69 6.96 7.81
CA SER A 13 38.13 7.14 7.63
C SER A 13 38.96 6.18 8.50
N SER A 14 38.35 5.16 9.14
CA SER A 14 39.03 4.27 10.08
C SER A 14 39.75 3.06 9.46
N ILE A 15 40.15 3.10 8.19
CA ILE A 15 41.02 2.07 7.60
C ILE A 15 42.41 2.69 7.49
N LEU A 16 43.33 2.23 8.35
CA LEU A 16 44.74 2.65 8.54
C LEU A 16 44.97 3.67 9.69
N GLY A 17 45.10 3.18 10.93
CA GLY A 17 45.67 3.99 12.04
C GLY A 17 45.46 3.39 13.43
N SER A 18 46.54 3.32 14.21
CA SER A 18 46.64 2.79 15.57
C SER A 18 45.64 3.36 16.59
N GLU A 19 45.35 2.58 17.63
CA GLU A 19 44.50 2.92 18.79
C GLU A 19 44.81 4.34 19.32
N GLY A 20 43.82 5.24 19.27
CA GLY A 20 43.92 6.54 19.96
C GLY A 20 43.17 7.72 19.34
N GLN A 21 42.75 7.67 18.07
CA GLN A 21 41.99 8.77 17.45
C GLN A 21 40.88 8.25 16.55
N HIS A 22 39.64 8.20 17.05
CA HIS A 22 38.47 8.03 16.20
C HIS A 22 38.25 9.32 15.41
N ALA A 23 38.59 9.30 14.11
CA ALA A 23 38.20 10.38 13.20
C ALA A 23 36.66 10.55 13.24
N PRO A 24 36.14 11.80 13.17
CA PRO A 24 34.70 12.02 13.25
C PRO A 24 34.01 11.35 12.07
N LYS A 25 33.14 10.39 12.37
CA LYS A 25 32.22 9.79 11.40
C LYS A 25 31.29 10.89 10.90
N SER A 26 31.29 11.13 9.59
CA SER A 26 30.47 12.18 8.98
C SER A 26 29.52 11.60 7.94
N VAL A 27 28.34 12.21 7.88
CA VAL A 27 27.28 11.90 6.91
C VAL A 27 27.08 13.15 6.07
N THR A 28 27.24 13.02 4.75
CA THR A 28 27.01 14.11 3.80
C THR A 28 25.72 13.87 3.03
N VAL A 29 24.86 14.90 2.96
CA VAL A 29 23.60 14.89 2.21
C VAL A 29 23.74 15.76 0.98
N ASP A 30 23.63 15.17 -0.21
CA ASP A 30 23.63 15.92 -1.47
C ASP A 30 22.20 16.31 -1.85
N THR A 31 21.85 17.58 -1.62
CA THR A 31 20.53 18.14 -1.94
C THR A 31 20.38 18.57 -3.40
N THR A 32 21.46 18.53 -4.19
CA THR A 32 21.44 18.86 -5.62
C THR A 32 21.03 17.66 -6.48
N SER A 33 21.31 16.45 -6.02
CA SER A 33 20.87 15.19 -6.65
C SER A 33 19.52 14.72 -6.07
N LYS A 34 18.44 15.04 -6.79
CA LYS A 34 17.09 14.55 -6.46
C LYS A 34 16.88 13.14 -7.03
N LEU A 35 16.37 12.24 -6.20
CA LEU A 35 15.96 10.89 -6.58
C LEU A 35 14.42 10.83 -6.72
N GLN A 36 13.81 9.71 -6.36
CA GLN A 36 12.37 9.55 -6.46
C GLN A 36 11.61 10.48 -5.51
N LYS A 37 10.40 10.83 -5.94
CA LYS A 37 9.41 11.45 -5.08
C LYS A 37 8.81 10.42 -4.13
N ILE A 38 8.60 10.82 -2.88
CA ILE A 38 7.86 10.05 -1.89
C ILE A 38 6.44 10.61 -1.81
N ASP A 39 5.46 9.75 -2.06
CA ASP A 39 4.04 10.13 -1.96
C ASP A 39 3.58 10.24 -0.49
N GLY A 40 4.16 9.42 0.39
CA GLY A 40 3.89 9.48 1.82
C GLY A 40 4.39 8.28 2.59
N PHE A 41 4.08 8.28 3.88
CA PHE A 41 4.26 7.15 4.78
C PHE A 41 2.94 6.86 5.48
N GLY A 42 2.74 5.62 5.89
CA GLY A 42 1.45 5.19 6.36
C GLY A 42 1.45 3.85 7.04
N PHE A 43 0.23 3.37 7.29
CA PHE A 43 -0.02 2.10 7.94
C PHE A 43 -1.28 1.45 7.35
N SER A 44 -1.48 0.18 7.70
CA SER A 44 -2.65 -0.59 7.29
C SER A 44 -3.68 -0.63 8.40
N GLN A 45 -4.96 -0.46 8.04
CA GLN A 45 -6.09 -0.77 8.94
C GLN A 45 -6.91 -1.96 8.41
N ALA A 46 -6.24 -2.89 7.74
CA ALA A 46 -6.83 -4.15 7.30
C ALA A 46 -7.41 -4.97 8.48
N PHE A 47 -8.15 -6.04 8.15
CA PHE A 47 -8.68 -6.99 9.13
C PHE A 47 -9.56 -6.38 10.23
N ARG A 48 -10.28 -5.28 9.90
CA ARG A 48 -11.24 -4.60 10.79
C ARG A 48 -10.60 -3.88 12.00
N HIS A 49 -9.28 -3.65 12.01
CA HIS A 49 -8.64 -2.84 13.06
C HIS A 49 -9.20 -1.41 13.14
N ALA A 50 -9.70 -0.86 12.02
CA ALA A 50 -10.44 0.41 12.04
C ALA A 50 -11.67 0.38 12.97
N LYS A 51 -12.34 -0.79 13.12
CA LYS A 51 -13.52 -0.94 14.00
C LYS A 51 -13.14 -0.88 15.48
N GLU A 52 -11.95 -1.36 15.83
CA GLU A 52 -11.43 -1.25 17.20
C GLU A 52 -11.19 0.22 17.57
N PHE A 53 -10.59 1.00 16.66
CA PHE A 53 -10.45 2.45 16.80
C PHE A 53 -11.80 3.17 16.88
N GLN A 54 -12.79 2.71 16.11
CA GLN A 54 -14.14 3.29 16.11
C GLN A 54 -14.85 3.08 17.46
N ASN A 55 -14.64 1.92 18.09
CA ASN A 55 -15.32 1.54 19.33
C ASN A 55 -14.64 2.09 20.60
N ALA A 56 -13.43 2.67 20.48
CA ALA A 56 -12.73 3.27 21.60
C ALA A 56 -13.46 4.52 22.14
N PRO A 57 -13.33 4.85 23.44
CA PRO A 57 -13.82 6.11 23.99
C PRO A 57 -13.34 7.31 23.20
N THR A 58 -14.20 8.32 22.97
CA THR A 58 -13.93 9.45 22.06
C THR A 58 -12.61 10.17 22.36
N ALA A 59 -12.25 10.33 23.64
CA ALA A 59 -10.99 10.94 24.03
C ALA A 59 -9.76 10.10 23.59
N LEU A 60 -9.82 8.79 23.76
CA LEU A 60 -8.76 7.87 23.33
C LEU A 60 -8.68 7.80 21.80
N GLN A 61 -9.82 7.72 21.13
CA GLN A 61 -9.89 7.75 19.67
C GLN A 61 -9.25 9.03 19.12
N LYS A 62 -9.63 10.20 19.63
CA LYS A 62 -9.07 11.48 19.19
C LYS A 62 -7.56 11.57 19.47
N GLY A 63 -7.13 11.11 20.65
CA GLY A 63 -5.70 11.07 20.99
C GLY A 63 -4.90 10.20 20.02
N ALA A 64 -5.40 9.01 19.69
CA ALA A 64 -4.76 8.12 18.73
C ALA A 64 -4.71 8.71 17.32
N LEU A 65 -5.79 9.34 16.86
CA LEU A 65 -5.82 10.01 15.54
C LEU A 65 -4.88 11.23 15.49
N ASP A 66 -4.80 12.02 16.58
CA ASP A 66 -3.84 13.14 16.69
C ASP A 66 -2.40 12.61 16.58
N LEU A 67 -2.06 11.51 17.28
CA LEU A 67 -0.72 10.90 17.23
C LEU A 67 -0.38 10.25 15.88
N LEU A 68 -1.35 9.72 15.15
CA LEU A 68 -1.10 9.06 13.87
C LEU A 68 -1.00 10.06 12.71
N PHE A 69 -1.92 11.02 12.64
CA PHE A 69 -2.12 11.84 11.43
C PHE A 69 -1.67 13.29 11.58
N SER A 70 -1.58 13.85 12.79
CA SER A 70 -1.16 15.24 12.93
C SER A 70 0.33 15.38 12.59
N PRO A 71 0.72 16.28 11.67
CA PRO A 71 2.13 16.56 11.41
C PRO A 71 2.77 17.43 12.53
N ILE A 72 1.96 17.90 13.49
CA ILE A 72 2.42 18.74 14.61
C ILE A 72 2.44 17.93 15.91
N LYS A 73 1.40 17.13 16.15
CA LYS A 73 1.24 16.37 17.40
C LYS A 73 1.72 14.91 17.30
N GLY A 74 2.01 14.43 16.10
CA GLY A 74 2.15 13.01 15.83
C GLY A 74 3.09 12.69 14.68
N ALA A 75 2.98 11.46 14.16
CA ALA A 75 3.82 10.93 13.10
C ALA A 75 3.55 11.54 11.72
N GLY A 76 2.43 12.26 11.56
CA GLY A 76 2.08 12.91 10.29
C GLY A 76 1.87 11.94 9.13
N PHE A 77 1.37 10.73 9.39
CA PHE A 77 1.10 9.76 8.33
C PHE A 77 0.09 10.33 7.32
N SER A 78 0.35 10.07 6.04
CA SER A 78 -0.43 10.60 4.92
C SER A 78 -1.03 9.50 4.02
N ILE A 79 -0.73 8.24 4.32
CA ILE A 79 -1.22 7.07 3.58
C ILE A 79 -1.93 6.10 4.53
N ILE A 80 -3.08 5.59 4.10
CA ILE A 80 -3.77 4.45 4.74
C ILE A 80 -3.92 3.36 3.67
N ARG A 81 -3.53 2.12 4.00
CA ARG A 81 -3.81 0.93 3.18
C ARG A 81 -5.01 0.19 3.76
N ASN A 82 -6.03 -0.03 2.94
CA ASN A 82 -7.23 -0.79 3.30
C ASN A 82 -7.42 -1.99 2.36
N HIS A 83 -8.03 -3.05 2.88
CA HIS A 83 -8.40 -4.22 2.11
C HIS A 83 -9.77 -4.02 1.43
N ILE A 84 -9.87 -4.37 0.16
CA ILE A 84 -11.15 -4.55 -0.55
C ILE A 84 -11.56 -6.01 -0.37
N GLY A 85 -12.57 -6.24 0.47
CA GLY A 85 -13.12 -7.56 0.77
C GLY A 85 -12.88 -8.05 2.20
N SER A 86 -13.30 -9.30 2.42
CA SER A 86 -13.25 -10.12 3.65
C SER A 86 -14.29 -9.87 4.77
N GLY A 87 -15.24 -10.81 4.80
CA GLY A 87 -16.26 -11.10 5.83
C GLY A 87 -17.14 -12.27 5.35
N SER A 88 -17.46 -13.22 6.22
CA SER A 88 -18.30 -14.39 5.91
C SER A 88 -19.66 -13.96 5.35
N LYS A 89 -19.97 -14.44 4.13
CA LYS A 89 -21.11 -14.09 3.25
C LYS A 89 -21.18 -12.60 2.85
N GLY A 90 -21.10 -12.33 1.55
CA GLY A 90 -21.26 -11.01 0.95
C GLY A 90 -19.95 -10.28 0.57
N GLY A 91 -18.79 -10.80 0.98
CA GLY A 91 -17.47 -10.24 0.64
C GLY A 91 -16.78 -10.89 -0.56
N SER A 92 -17.46 -11.77 -1.30
CA SER A 92 -16.92 -12.47 -2.46
C SER A 92 -17.76 -12.19 -3.69
N ILE A 93 -17.11 -11.94 -4.83
CA ILE A 93 -17.75 -11.80 -6.14
C ILE A 93 -18.30 -13.14 -6.65
N LEU A 94 -17.76 -14.27 -6.16
CA LEU A 94 -18.17 -15.63 -6.54
C LEU A 94 -18.51 -16.49 -5.31
N PRO A 95 -19.46 -17.43 -5.42
CA PRO A 95 -19.81 -18.35 -4.33
C PRO A 95 -18.65 -19.31 -3.97
N THR A 96 -17.76 -19.57 -4.92
CA THR A 96 -16.54 -20.37 -4.78
C THR A 96 -15.35 -19.54 -5.29
N SER A 97 -14.18 -19.65 -4.66
CA SER A 97 -12.97 -18.98 -5.16
C SER A 97 -12.66 -19.45 -6.58
N PRO A 98 -12.40 -18.54 -7.54
CA PRO A 98 -12.00 -18.93 -8.89
C PRO A 98 -10.56 -19.46 -8.95
N GLY A 99 -9.82 -19.45 -7.83
CA GLY A 99 -8.45 -19.96 -7.73
C GLY A 99 -7.38 -19.03 -8.31
N SER A 100 -7.66 -18.39 -9.46
CA SER A 100 -6.72 -17.52 -10.19
C SER A 100 -7.42 -16.31 -10.84
N PRO A 101 -6.73 -15.16 -11.00
CA PRO A 101 -7.21 -14.05 -11.80
C PRO A 101 -7.08 -14.30 -13.31
N ALA A 102 -6.60 -15.46 -13.79
CA ALA A 102 -6.41 -15.77 -15.21
C ALA A 102 -7.63 -16.44 -15.90
N ASP A 103 -8.75 -16.58 -15.20
CA ASP A 103 -9.95 -17.27 -15.69
C ASP A 103 -10.95 -16.31 -16.40
N THR A 104 -12.06 -16.86 -16.89
CA THR A 104 -13.23 -16.17 -17.51
C THR A 104 -13.79 -14.97 -16.72
N TYR A 105 -13.35 -14.77 -15.47
CA TYR A 105 -13.82 -13.72 -14.57
C TYR A 105 -12.93 -12.48 -14.50
N GLN A 106 -11.87 -12.37 -15.32
CA GLN A 106 -10.99 -11.20 -15.34
C GLN A 106 -11.75 -9.87 -15.43
N GLN A 107 -12.60 -9.72 -16.44
CA GLN A 107 -13.36 -8.47 -16.63
C GLN A 107 -14.30 -8.21 -15.45
N ALA A 108 -14.99 -9.23 -14.96
CA ALA A 108 -15.88 -9.10 -13.80
C ALA A 108 -15.13 -8.67 -12.54
N TYR A 109 -13.92 -9.20 -12.31
CA TYR A 109 -13.08 -8.79 -11.18
C TYR A 109 -12.59 -7.34 -11.34
N ALA A 110 -12.18 -6.93 -12.54
CA ALA A 110 -11.80 -5.55 -12.81
C ALA A 110 -12.98 -4.58 -12.59
N ASP A 111 -14.18 -4.92 -13.07
CA ASP A 111 -15.40 -4.14 -12.89
C ASP A 111 -15.79 -4.02 -11.41
N PHE A 112 -15.62 -5.10 -10.65
CA PHE A 112 -15.83 -5.11 -9.20
C PHE A 112 -14.88 -4.14 -8.48
N LEU A 113 -13.58 -4.17 -8.80
CA LEU A 113 -12.60 -3.27 -8.19
C LEU A 113 -12.89 -1.79 -8.55
N VAL A 114 -13.25 -1.52 -9.81
CA VAL A 114 -13.68 -0.19 -10.26
C VAL A 114 -14.92 0.28 -9.51
N GLN A 115 -15.90 -0.60 -9.30
CA GLN A 115 -17.11 -0.27 -8.56
C GLN A 115 -16.80 0.07 -7.10
N TYR A 116 -15.85 -0.64 -6.47
CA TYR A 116 -15.38 -0.29 -5.13
C TYR A 116 -14.76 1.12 -5.09
N ILE A 117 -13.93 1.48 -6.06
CA ILE A 117 -13.38 2.86 -6.11
C ILE A 117 -14.51 3.89 -6.19
N LYS A 118 -15.55 3.64 -7.01
CA LYS A 118 -16.70 4.54 -7.13
C LYS A 118 -17.47 4.68 -5.82
N TYR A 119 -17.64 3.61 -5.04
CA TYR A 119 -18.28 3.70 -3.72
C TYR A 119 -17.49 4.57 -2.74
N TYR A 120 -16.17 4.45 -2.73
CA TYR A 120 -15.33 5.33 -1.92
C TYR A 120 -15.45 6.79 -2.37
N GLN A 121 -15.46 7.05 -3.69
CA GLN A 121 -15.64 8.41 -4.22
C GLN A 121 -17.01 9.02 -3.82
N GLN A 122 -18.08 8.22 -3.83
CA GLN A 122 -19.41 8.65 -3.37
C GLN A 122 -19.41 9.02 -1.88
N ALA A 123 -18.57 8.36 -1.08
CA ALA A 123 -18.34 8.71 0.32
C ALA A 123 -17.35 9.88 0.51
N GLY A 124 -16.89 10.53 -0.58
CA GLY A 124 -15.93 11.63 -0.55
C GLY A 124 -14.48 11.19 -0.37
N LEU A 125 -14.18 9.91 -0.52
CA LEU A 125 -12.84 9.33 -0.36
C LEU A 125 -12.25 8.95 -1.73
N ASN A 126 -11.16 9.61 -2.12
CA ASN A 126 -10.49 9.32 -3.38
C ASN A 126 -9.44 8.21 -3.20
N ILE A 127 -9.64 7.07 -3.88
CA ILE A 127 -8.61 6.03 -3.95
C ILE A 127 -7.53 6.44 -4.94
N THR A 128 -6.30 6.64 -4.44
CA THR A 128 -5.15 7.04 -5.26
C THR A 128 -4.44 5.85 -5.90
N HIS A 129 -4.38 4.73 -5.19
CA HIS A 129 -3.66 3.51 -5.60
C HIS A 129 -4.54 2.29 -5.37
N LEU A 130 -4.56 1.36 -6.34
CA LEU A 130 -5.32 0.12 -6.29
C LEU A 130 -4.40 -1.07 -6.59
N GLY A 131 -4.22 -1.96 -5.61
CA GLY A 131 -3.67 -3.29 -5.81
C GLY A 131 -4.78 -4.33 -6.00
N PHE A 132 -4.49 -5.41 -6.72
CA PHE A 132 -5.46 -6.49 -7.01
C PHE A 132 -5.10 -7.85 -6.41
N LEU A 133 -3.96 -7.93 -5.71
CA LEU A 133 -3.49 -9.12 -4.99
C LEU A 133 -3.01 -8.69 -3.60
N ASN A 134 -3.19 -9.57 -2.63
CA ASN A 134 -2.56 -9.48 -1.31
C ASN A 134 -1.80 -10.79 -1.08
N GLU A 135 -0.48 -10.68 -0.94
CA GLU A 135 0.43 -11.79 -0.63
C GLU A 135 0.17 -13.04 -1.50
N PRO A 136 0.22 -12.91 -2.84
CA PRO A 136 -0.25 -13.96 -3.75
C PRO A 136 0.58 -15.26 -3.70
N ASN A 137 1.76 -15.21 -3.08
CA ASN A 137 2.68 -16.32 -2.82
C ASN A 137 2.52 -16.92 -1.40
N PHE A 138 1.61 -16.39 -0.58
CA PHE A 138 1.30 -16.90 0.74
C PHE A 138 -0.01 -17.69 0.73
N SER A 139 -0.11 -18.73 1.57
CA SER A 139 -1.30 -19.58 1.67
C SER A 139 -1.93 -19.49 3.06
N PRO A 140 -2.67 -18.41 3.36
CA PRO A 140 -3.33 -18.25 4.64
C PRO A 140 -4.63 -19.07 4.75
N LYS A 141 -5.27 -18.99 5.93
CA LYS A 141 -6.61 -19.54 6.20
C LYS A 141 -7.75 -18.53 5.93
N TYR A 142 -7.43 -17.30 5.52
CA TYR A 142 -8.42 -16.26 5.19
C TYR A 142 -8.70 -16.24 3.67
N SER A 143 -9.41 -15.25 3.13
CA SER A 143 -9.65 -15.17 1.67
C SER A 143 -8.40 -14.74 0.91
N GLN A 144 -7.93 -15.53 -0.06
CA GLN A 144 -6.82 -15.18 -0.95
C GLN A 144 -7.10 -15.48 -2.43
N ILE A 145 -6.38 -14.76 -3.30
CA ILE A 145 -6.18 -15.11 -4.72
C ILE A 145 -4.70 -15.46 -4.86
N GLN A 146 -4.40 -16.70 -5.20
CA GLN A 146 -3.03 -17.17 -5.44
C GLN A 146 -2.69 -17.07 -6.92
N ILE A 147 -1.41 -16.89 -7.19
CA ILE A 147 -0.86 -16.97 -8.54
C ILE A 147 0.35 -17.90 -8.53
N SER A 148 0.68 -18.42 -9.71
CA SER A 148 1.90 -19.14 -10.00
C SER A 148 3.12 -18.27 -9.69
N PHE A 149 4.19 -18.87 -9.15
CA PHE A 149 5.41 -18.16 -8.75
C PHE A 149 6.13 -17.40 -9.88
N ASN A 150 5.76 -17.63 -11.14
CA ASN A 150 6.30 -16.91 -12.31
C ASN A 150 5.57 -15.59 -12.63
N ALA A 151 4.50 -15.31 -11.89
CA ALA A 151 3.67 -14.11 -11.95
C ALA A 151 3.02 -13.77 -13.31
N GLN A 152 2.99 -14.73 -14.24
CA GLN A 152 2.33 -14.57 -15.54
C GLN A 152 0.85 -14.18 -15.39
N GLU A 153 0.16 -14.76 -14.41
CA GLU A 153 -1.25 -14.49 -14.14
C GLU A 153 -1.50 -13.08 -13.60
N ALA A 154 -0.57 -12.52 -12.82
CA ALA A 154 -0.65 -11.13 -12.40
C ALA A 154 -0.37 -10.18 -13.56
N ILE A 155 0.68 -10.46 -14.35
CA ILE A 155 1.05 -9.66 -15.52
C ILE A 155 -0.09 -9.60 -16.54
N SER A 156 -0.75 -10.73 -16.81
CA SER A 156 -1.84 -10.79 -17.79
C SER A 156 -3.08 -10.03 -17.36
N PHE A 157 -3.30 -9.81 -16.06
CA PHE A 157 -4.44 -9.07 -15.54
C PHE A 157 -4.26 -7.54 -15.54
N ILE A 158 -3.02 -7.05 -15.46
CA ILE A 158 -2.71 -5.61 -15.39
C ILE A 158 -3.37 -4.80 -16.52
N PRO A 159 -3.31 -5.21 -17.82
CA PRO A 159 -3.95 -4.47 -18.90
C PRO A 159 -5.47 -4.40 -18.75
N THR A 160 -6.11 -5.50 -18.33
CA THR A 160 -7.57 -5.57 -18.11
C THR A 160 -8.00 -4.58 -17.03
N LEU A 161 -7.34 -4.61 -15.87
CA LEU A 161 -7.65 -3.68 -14.79
C LEU A 161 -7.36 -2.22 -15.16
N SER A 162 -6.20 -1.96 -15.78
CA SER A 162 -5.81 -0.60 -16.19
C SER A 162 -6.83 0.01 -17.17
N LYS A 163 -7.28 -0.78 -18.16
CA LYS A 163 -8.30 -0.35 -19.12
C LYS A 163 -9.64 -0.08 -18.44
N ALA A 164 -10.06 -0.92 -17.49
CA ALA A 164 -11.32 -0.73 -16.76
C ALA A 164 -11.31 0.57 -15.93
N VAL A 165 -10.21 0.83 -15.21
CA VAL A 165 -10.02 2.07 -14.42
C VAL A 165 -10.06 3.30 -15.32
N GLN A 166 -9.33 3.28 -16.44
CA GLN A 166 -9.29 4.39 -17.41
C GLN A 166 -10.67 4.63 -18.06
N SER A 167 -11.35 3.57 -18.47
CA SER A 167 -12.68 3.65 -19.10
C SER A 167 -13.75 4.19 -18.14
N ALA A 168 -13.56 4.01 -16.83
CA ALA A 168 -14.41 4.59 -15.80
C ALA A 168 -14.09 6.06 -15.47
N GLY A 169 -13.10 6.68 -16.14
CA GLY A 169 -12.69 8.06 -15.89
C GLY A 169 -11.93 8.26 -14.58
N LEU A 170 -11.41 7.18 -14.00
CA LEU A 170 -10.71 7.20 -12.71
C LEU A 170 -9.22 7.51 -12.91
N LYS A 171 -8.64 8.29 -11.98
CA LYS A 171 -7.20 8.63 -11.96
C LYS A 171 -6.36 7.70 -11.08
N THR A 172 -6.97 6.61 -10.61
CA THR A 172 -6.35 5.67 -9.67
C THR A 172 -5.20 4.92 -10.35
N ALA A 173 -4.02 4.93 -9.73
CA ALA A 173 -2.88 4.15 -10.20
C ALA A 173 -3.04 2.67 -9.84
N VAL A 174 -2.71 1.77 -10.78
CA VAL A 174 -2.72 0.33 -10.54
C VAL A 174 -1.36 -0.10 -10.01
N THR A 175 -1.35 -0.85 -8.91
CA THR A 175 -0.17 -1.45 -8.30
C THR A 175 -0.24 -2.98 -8.33
N CYS A 176 0.91 -3.65 -8.26
CA CYS A 176 0.99 -5.11 -8.35
C CYS A 176 2.11 -5.65 -7.42
N TYR A 177 2.11 -6.96 -7.20
CA TYR A 177 3.14 -7.70 -6.46
C TYR A 177 3.25 -7.32 -4.98
N ASP A 178 2.12 -7.12 -4.31
CA ASP A 178 2.04 -6.94 -2.86
C ASP A 178 2.39 -8.27 -2.14
N THR A 179 3.63 -8.73 -2.33
CA THR A 179 4.22 -9.95 -1.79
C THR A 179 4.80 -9.71 -0.42
N ILE A 180 4.94 -10.77 0.36
CA ILE A 180 5.88 -10.82 1.48
C ILE A 180 7.30 -10.54 0.97
N GLY A 181 8.01 -9.66 1.67
CA GLY A 181 9.43 -9.32 1.46
C GLY A 181 10.34 -9.94 2.51
#